data_AF-A0A2A2HYV7-F1
#
_entry.id   AF-A0A2A2HYV7-F1
#
_cell.length_a   1.000
_cell.length_b   1.000
_cell.length_c   1.000
_cell.angle_alpha   90.00
_cell.angle_beta   90.00
_cell.angle_gamma   90.00
#
_symmetry.space_group_name_H-M   'P 1'
#
loop_
_entity.id
_entity.type
_entity.pdbx_description
1 polymer ?
#
loop_
_entity_poly.entity_id
_entity_poly.type
_entity_poly.pdbx_seq_one_letter_code
_entity_poly.pdbx_strand_id
1 'polypeptide(L)'
;MHKTLNLEELIVSKQLEKEKETERGDLKIEELYDLIIPPGTVVSIIYDIVEEFGLEPVTRKIFVGVANSEERELLVLRGPLEKVQAAEKFLYEEMEAWIKNQ
;
A
#
# COMPACT_ATOMS: atom_id res chain seq x y z
N MET A 1 20.20 -0.75 -30.27
CA MET A 1 19.25 -1.39 -31.20
C MET A 1 18.09 -1.93 -30.38
N HIS A 2 16.92 -1.32 -30.46
CA HIS A 2 15.73 -1.80 -29.76
C HIS A 2 15.27 -3.07 -30.46
N LYS A 3 15.33 -4.21 -29.77
CA LYS A 3 14.83 -5.48 -30.31
C LYS A 3 13.31 -5.43 -30.19
N THR A 4 12.63 -5.08 -31.28
CA THR A 4 11.17 -5.16 -31.34
C THR A 4 10.82 -6.65 -31.38
N LEU A 5 10.37 -7.19 -30.24
CA LEU A 5 9.95 -8.58 -30.15
C LEU A 5 8.76 -8.81 -31.07
N ASN A 6 8.77 -9.93 -31.80
CA ASN A 6 7.63 -10.32 -32.63
C ASN A 6 6.50 -10.90 -31.75
N LEU A 7 5.30 -11.06 -32.33
CA LEU A 7 4.12 -11.51 -31.58
C LEU A 7 4.29 -12.90 -30.94
N GLU A 8 5.04 -13.79 -31.60
CA GLU A 8 5.29 -15.15 -31.14
C GLU A 8 6.25 -15.18 -29.94
N GLU A 9 7.31 -14.36 -29.99
CA GLU A 9 8.26 -14.17 -28.89
C GLU A 9 7.58 -13.60 -27.64
N LEU A 10 6.62 -12.69 -27.81
CA LEU A 10 5.82 -12.14 -26.71
C LEU A 10 4.93 -13.21 -26.06
N ILE A 11 4.31 -14.08 -26.86
CA ILE A 11 3.44 -15.16 -26.35
C ILE A 11 4.28 -16.17 -25.56
N VAL A 12 5.44 -16.57 -26.09
CA VAL A 12 6.36 -17.50 -25.44
C VAL A 12 6.89 -16.90 -24.13
N SER A 13 7.24 -15.62 -24.12
CA SER A 13 7.72 -14.94 -22.90
C SER A 13 6.66 -14.95 -21.80
N LYS A 14 5.39 -14.70 -22.16
CA LYS A 14 4.26 -14.68 -21.23
C LYS A 14 3.88 -16.07 -20.72
N GLN A 15 4.04 -17.11 -21.54
CA GLN A 15 3.86 -18.50 -21.12
C GLN A 15 4.96 -18.94 -20.14
N LEU A 16 6.21 -18.56 -20.40
CA LEU A 16 7.34 -18.82 -19.49
C LEU A 16 7.21 -18.07 -18.16
N GLU A 17 6.67 -16.85 -18.16
CA GLU A 17 6.34 -16.12 -16.93
C GLU A 17 5.28 -16.86 -16.10
N LYS A 18 4.22 -17.33 -16.77
CA LYS A 18 3.13 -18.07 -16.13
C LYS A 18 3.57 -19.44 -15.59
N GLU A 19 4.48 -20.11 -16.29
CA GLU A 19 5.09 -21.37 -15.84
C GLU A 19 6.02 -21.13 -14.65
N LYS A 20 6.79 -20.04 -14.64
CA LYS A 20 7.61 -19.62 -13.48
C LYS A 20 6.77 -19.26 -12.26
N GLU A 21 5.59 -18.65 -12.45
CA GLU A 21 4.60 -18.44 -11.39
C GLU A 21 4.03 -19.76 -10.86
N THR A 22 3.89 -20.76 -11.72
CA THR A 22 3.35 -22.09 -11.36
C THR A 22 4.37 -22.98 -10.64
N GLU A 23 5.66 -22.91 -11.00
CA GLU A 23 6.73 -23.68 -10.36
C GLU A 23 7.16 -23.12 -8.99
N ARG A 24 6.86 -21.84 -8.71
CA ARG A 24 7.08 -21.20 -7.41
C ARG A 24 5.96 -21.59 -6.44
N GLY A 25 5.88 -22.87 -6.12
CA GLY A 25 4.78 -23.47 -5.36
C GLY A 25 4.33 -22.65 -4.14
N ASP A 26 3.03 -22.38 -4.07
CA ASP A 26 2.14 -22.22 -2.90
C ASP A 26 2.70 -21.68 -1.57
N LEU A 27 3.68 -20.79 -1.61
CA LEU A 27 3.77 -19.74 -0.61
C LEU A 27 2.84 -18.63 -1.13
N LYS A 28 1.53 -18.76 -0.87
CA LYS A 28 0.61 -17.63 -0.91
C LYS A 28 1.09 -16.63 0.14
N ILE A 29 2.11 -15.86 -0.21
CA ILE A 29 2.47 -14.65 0.52
C ILE A 29 1.25 -13.77 0.34
N GLU A 30 0.47 -13.61 1.40
CA GLU A 30 -0.62 -12.64 1.38
C GLU A 30 -0.04 -11.28 1.03
N GLU A 31 -0.43 -10.74 -0.13
CA GLU A 31 0.02 -9.44 -0.61
C GLU A 31 -0.65 -8.35 0.22
N LEU A 32 -0.06 -8.09 1.39
CA LEU A 32 -0.47 -7.06 2.32
C LEU A 32 0.34 -5.78 2.08
N TYR A 33 -0.36 -4.67 2.16
CA TYR A 33 0.16 -3.33 1.92
C TYR A 33 -0.06 -2.48 3.17
N ASP A 34 0.86 -1.54 3.39
CA ASP A 34 0.84 -0.65 4.55
C ASP A 34 0.41 0.76 4.08
N LEU A 35 -0.70 1.27 4.63
CA LEU A 35 -1.05 2.68 4.55
C LEU A 35 -0.32 3.43 5.67
N ILE A 36 0.66 4.27 5.32
CA ILE A 36 1.37 5.09 6.30
C ILE A 36 0.47 6.21 6.79
N ILE A 37 0.29 6.32 8.10
CA ILE A 37 -0.50 7.40 8.71
C ILE A 37 0.41 8.60 8.98
N PRO A 38 0.23 9.75 8.30
CA PRO A 38 1.05 10.92 8.52
C PRO A 38 0.90 11.47 9.94
N PRO A 39 1.98 12.03 10.52
CA PRO A 39 1.87 12.79 11.76
C PRO A 39 0.87 13.94 11.61
N GLY A 40 0.00 14.12 12.62
CA GLY A 40 -1.05 15.15 12.59
C GLY A 40 -2.39 14.69 12.01
N THR A 41 -2.49 13.44 11.57
CA THR A 41 -3.79 12.83 11.23
C THR A 41 -4.72 12.83 12.44
N VAL A 42 -5.97 13.26 12.26
CA VAL A 42 -6.96 13.33 13.33
C VAL A 42 -7.30 11.91 13.80
N VAL A 43 -7.28 11.69 15.12
CA VAL A 43 -7.43 10.37 15.73
C VAL A 43 -8.76 9.69 15.36
N SER A 44 -9.86 10.44 15.25
CA SER A 44 -11.17 9.87 14.86
C SER A 44 -11.13 9.24 13.46
N ILE A 45 -10.53 9.92 12.49
CA ILE A 45 -10.39 9.42 11.11
C ILE A 45 -9.62 8.09 11.09
N ILE A 46 -8.61 7.93 11.95
CA ILE A 46 -7.85 6.67 12.05
C ILE A 46 -8.75 5.53 12.54
N TYR A 47 -9.61 5.79 13.54
CA TYR A 47 -10.56 4.79 14.03
C TYR A 47 -11.58 4.41 12.96
N ASP A 48 -12.14 5.39 12.26
CA ASP A 48 -13.11 5.18 11.18
C ASP A 48 -12.49 4.29 10.09
N ILE A 49 -11.23 4.52 9.70
CA ILE A 49 -10.54 3.69 8.71
C ILE A 49 -10.39 2.23 9.19
N VAL A 50 -10.00 2.03 10.45
CA VAL A 50 -9.81 0.67 11.00
C VAL A 50 -11.15 -0.08 11.02
N GLU A 51 -12.24 0.59 11.42
CA GLU A 51 -13.57 0.00 11.49
C GLU A 51 -14.18 -0.27 10.11
N GLU A 52 -14.13 0.69 9.18
CA GLU A 52 -14.77 0.58 7.87
C GLU A 52 -14.03 -0.37 6.92
N PHE A 53 -12.69 -0.33 6.92
CA PHE A 53 -11.89 -1.10 5.98
C PHE A 53 -11.32 -2.39 6.58
N GLY A 54 -11.36 -2.54 7.91
CA GLY A 54 -10.81 -3.70 8.61
C GLY A 54 -9.30 -3.84 8.42
N LEU A 55 -8.58 -2.72 8.43
CA LEU A 55 -7.12 -2.68 8.35
C LEU A 55 -6.50 -2.89 9.74
N GLU A 56 -5.39 -3.62 9.80
CA GLU A 56 -4.67 -3.90 11.03
C GLU A 56 -3.71 -2.76 11.39
N PRO A 57 -3.85 -2.10 12.55
CA PRO A 57 -2.91 -1.09 12.99
C PRO A 57 -1.61 -1.73 13.49
N VAL A 58 -0.49 -1.38 12.86
CA VAL A 58 0.85 -1.84 13.26
C VAL A 58 1.84 -0.69 13.28
N THR A 59 2.94 -0.83 14.02
CA THR A 59 4.02 0.16 14.04
C THR A 59 5.17 -0.27 13.13
N ARG A 60 5.73 0.68 12.38
CA ARG A 60 6.89 0.47 11.51
C ARG A 60 7.95 1.51 11.82
N LYS A 61 9.19 1.07 11.94
CA LYS A 61 10.34 1.96 12.03
C LYS A 61 10.72 2.41 10.62
N ILE A 62 10.41 3.66 10.29
CA ILE A 62 10.61 4.24 8.96
C ILE A 62 11.48 5.49 9.11
N PHE A 63 12.45 5.65 8.20
CA PHE A 63 13.24 6.87 8.12
C PHE A 63 12.36 8.01 7.56
N VAL A 64 12.19 9.08 8.34
CA VAL A 64 11.39 10.24 7.93
C VAL A 64 12.32 11.40 7.67
N GLY A 65 12.52 11.76 6.41
CA GLY A 65 13.40 12.85 5.99
C GLY A 65 12.88 14.26 6.29
N VAL A 66 11.88 14.42 7.16
CA VAL A 66 11.23 15.70 7.45
C VAL A 66 11.65 16.18 8.84
N ALA A 67 12.32 17.34 8.87
CA ALA A 67 12.69 18.13 10.05
C ALA A 67 13.79 17.61 10.99
N ASN A 68 14.31 16.39 10.84
CA ASN A 68 15.62 15.89 11.28
C ASN A 68 15.72 14.45 10.79
N SER A 69 16.80 14.08 10.10
CA SER A 69 17.01 12.76 9.48
C SER A 69 17.13 11.63 10.52
N GLU A 70 16.02 11.23 11.12
CA GLU A 70 15.95 10.24 12.19
C GLU A 70 14.94 9.13 11.84
N GLU A 71 15.25 7.90 12.27
CA GLU A 71 14.30 6.81 12.22
C GLU A 71 13.20 7.04 13.25
N ARG A 72 11.94 6.97 12.81
CA ARG A 72 10.77 7.15 13.68
C ARG A 72 9.87 5.93 13.61
N GLU A 73 9.23 5.62 14.73
CA GLU A 73 8.13 4.66 14.75
C GLU A 73 6.87 5.36 14.26
N LEU A 74 6.35 4.90 13.12
CA LEU A 74 5.12 5.39 12.53
C LEU A 74 4.02 4.35 12.66
N LEU A 75 2.80 4.82 12.85
CA LEU A 75 1.60 4.01 12.69
C LEU A 75 1.37 3.75 11.20
N VAL A 76 1.11 2.50 10.86
CA VAL A 76 0.64 2.11 9.54
C VAL A 76 -0.58 1.20 9.68
N LEU A 77 -1.49 1.26 8.71
CA LEU A 77 -2.66 0.40 8.64
C LEU A 77 -2.47 -0.63 7.54
N ARG A 78 -2.39 -1.91 7.91
CA ARG A 78 -2.02 -3.02 7.03
C ARG A 78 -3.25 -3.75 6.52
N GLY A 79 -3.28 -4.09 5.23
CA GLY A 79 -4.32 -4.94 4.66
C GLY A 79 -4.18 -5.21 3.17
N PRO A 80 -5.19 -5.84 2.55
CA PRO A 80 -5.23 -6.06 1.10
C PRO A 80 -5.20 -4.75 0.31
N LEU A 81 -4.57 -4.77 -0.88
CA LEU A 81 -4.35 -3.59 -1.71
C LEU A 81 -5.63 -2.78 -1.96
N GLU A 82 -6.73 -3.44 -2.34
CA GLU A 82 -8.00 -2.79 -2.66
C GLU A 82 -8.55 -1.98 -1.47
N LYS A 83 -8.42 -2.54 -0.26
CA LYS A 83 -8.86 -1.89 0.98
C LYS A 83 -7.93 -0.74 1.36
N VAL A 84 -6.63 -0.92 1.19
CA VAL A 84 -5.62 0.11 1.46
C VAL A 84 -5.82 1.32 0.55
N GLN A 85 -6.08 1.11 -0.74
CA GLN A 85 -6.34 2.20 -1.69
C GLN A 85 -7.67 2.92 -1.40
N ALA A 86 -8.71 2.18 -1.01
CA ALA A 86 -9.98 2.78 -0.61
C ALA A 86 -9.82 3.63 0.68
N ALA A 87 -9.07 3.11 1.66
CA ALA A 87 -8.74 3.81 2.89
C ALA A 87 -7.87 5.05 2.66
N GLU A 88 -6.89 4.99 1.74
CA GLU A 88 -6.06 6.15 1.37
C GLU A 88 -6.92 7.30 0.82
N LYS A 89 -7.86 6.97 -0.06
CA LYS A 89 -8.79 7.96 -0.61
C LYS A 89 -9.66 8.57 0.48
N PHE A 90 -10.26 7.73 1.33
CA PHE A 90 -11.07 8.18 2.47
C PHE A 90 -10.29 9.09 3.41
N LEU A 91 -9.07 8.70 3.78
CA LEU A 91 -8.17 9.48 4.63
C LEU A 91 -7.96 10.89 4.08
N TYR A 92 -7.69 11.00 2.77
CA TYR A 92 -7.48 12.29 2.13
C TYR A 92 -8.74 13.17 2.16
N GLU A 93 -9.90 12.60 1.81
CA GLU A 93 -11.18 13.31 1.76
C GLU A 93 -11.61 13.82 3.15
N GLU A 94 -11.51 12.98 4.18
CA GLU A 94 -11.85 13.35 5.56
C GLU A 94 -10.89 14.40 6.14
N MET A 95 -9.59 14.28 5.87
CA MET A 95 -8.61 15.29 6.29
C MET A 95 -8.85 16.63 5.57
N GLU A 96 -9.19 16.62 4.28
CA GLU A 96 -9.52 17.84 3.54
C GLU A 96 -10.80 18.49 4.09
N ALA A 97 -11.83 17.69 4.39
CA ALA A 97 -13.06 18.17 5.01
C ALA A 97 -12.81 18.76 6.40
N TRP A 98 -11.95 18.12 7.21
CA TRP A 98 -11.57 18.62 8.53
C TRP A 98 -10.85 19.96 8.45
N ILE A 99 -9.90 20.12 7.53
CA ILE A 99 -9.18 21.39 7.32
C ILE A 99 -10.14 22.50 6.89
N LYS A 100 -11.11 22.22 6.01
CA LYS A 100 -12.09 23.22 5.52
C LYS A 100 -13.11 23.64 6.58
N ASN A 101 -13.38 22.79 7.56
CA ASN A 101 -14.34 23.03 8.63
C ASN A 101 -13.70 23.61 9.91
N GLN A 102 -12.40 23.91 9.89
CA GLN A 102 -11.71 24.70 10.93
C GLN A 102 -11.88 26.20 10.70
#